data_AF-A0A091PUX9-F1
#
_entry.id   AF-A0A091PUX9-F1
#
_cell.length_a   1.000
_cell.length_b   1.000
_cell.length_c   1.000
_cell.angle_alpha   90.00
_cell.angle_beta   90.00
_cell.angle_gamma   90.00
#
_symmetry.space_group_name_H-M   'P 1'
#
loop_
_entity.id
_entity.type
_entity.pdbx_description
1 polymer ?
#
loop_
_entity_poly.entity_id
_entity_poly.type
_entity_poly.pdbx_seq_one_letter_code
_entity_poly.pdbx_strand_id
1 'polypeptide(L)' 'ASKQFAEEVLKAHNDYRKKHGVPPLKLCKKLNRGAQQYAEELASTRVLKHSSESANGKCGENLAWASYDQPG' A
#
# COMPACT_ATOMS: atom_id res chain seq x y z
N ALA A 1 0.44 0.34 -9.17
CA ALA A 1 1.16 -0.90 -8.84
C ALA A 1 0.81 -1.94 -9.89
N SER A 2 1.70 -2.90 -10.14
CA SER A 2 1.34 -4.03 -11.01
C SER A 2 0.17 -4.80 -10.40
N LYS A 3 -0.62 -5.47 -11.26
CA LYS A 3 -1.75 -6.30 -10.81
C LYS A 3 -1.28 -7.38 -9.83
N GLN A 4 -0.17 -8.04 -10.16
CA GLN A 4 0.43 -9.09 -9.33
C GLN A 4 0.82 -8.57 -7.94
N PHE A 5 1.52 -7.43 -7.85
CA PHE A 5 1.92 -6.86 -6.56
C PHE A 5 0.71 -6.54 -5.68
N ALA A 6 -0.36 -5.97 -6.26
CA ALA A 6 -1.57 -5.67 -5.51
C ALA A 6 -2.27 -6.93 -4.98
N GLU A 7 -2.27 -8.02 -5.75
CA GLU A 7 -2.85 -9.31 -5.36
C GLU A 7 -2.05 -10.01 -4.26
N GLU A 8 -0.71 -9.98 -4.35
CA GLU A 8 0.20 -10.53 -3.33
C GLU A 8 0.05 -9.79 -2.00
N VAL A 9 0.03 -8.46 -2.03
CA VAL A 9 -0.19 -7.63 -0.83
C VAL A 9 -1.56 -7.91 -0.24
N LEU A 10 -2.62 -7.98 -1.06
CA LEU A 10 -3.97 -8.31 -0.57
C LEU A 10 -4.02 -9.69 0.09
N LYS A 11 -3.38 -10.69 -0.52
CA LYS A 11 -3.32 -12.05 0.01
C LYS A 11 -2.64 -12.06 1.37
N ALA A 12 -1.46 -11.44 1.49
CA ALA A 12 -0.73 -11.39 2.76
C ALA A 12 -1.56 -10.72 3.87
N HIS A 13 -2.23 -9.59 3.58
CA HIS A 13 -3.12 -8.93 4.54
C HIS A 13 -4.27 -9.85 4.95
N ASN A 14 -4.92 -10.52 4.00
CA ASN A 14 -6.05 -11.39 4.28
C ASN A 14 -5.64 -12.67 5.04
N ASP A 15 -4.42 -13.17 4.84
CA ASP A 15 -3.87 -14.28 5.63
C ASP A 15 -3.75 -13.88 7.12
N TYR A 16 -3.28 -12.67 7.42
CA TYR A 16 -3.26 -12.16 8.80
C TYR A 16 -4.65 -11.85 9.36
N ARG A 17 -5.52 -11.21 8.56
CA ARG A 17 -6.90 -10.91 8.98
C ARG A 17 -7.68 -12.16 9.35
N LYS A 18 -7.48 -13.26 8.60
CA LYS A 18 -8.03 -14.57 8.93
C LYS A 18 -7.53 -15.08 10.29
N LYS A 19 -6.23 -14.98 10.58
CA LYS A 19 -5.65 -15.37 11.89
C LYS A 19 -6.26 -14.57 13.05
N HIS A 20 -6.63 -13.31 12.81
CA HIS A 20 -7.29 -12.45 13.80
C HIS A 20 -8.82 -12.55 13.80
N GLY A 21 -9.42 -13.44 12.99
CA GLY A 21 -10.87 -13.65 12.97
C GLY A 21 -11.70 -12.49 12.40
N VAL A 22 -11.10 -11.61 11.58
CA VAL A 22 -11.79 -10.45 10.99
C VAL A 22 -12.06 -10.63 9.49
N PRO A 23 -13.11 -9.99 8.92
CA PRO A 23 -13.49 -10.18 7.51
C PRO A 23 -12.38 -9.81 6.52
N PRO A 24 -12.29 -10.46 5.34
CA PRO A 24 -11.25 -10.14 4.36
C PRO A 24 -11.47 -8.77 3.71
N LEU A 25 -10.37 -8.14 3.27
CA LEU A 25 -10.38 -6.94 2.43
C LEU A 25 -10.57 -7.30 0.96
N LYS A 26 -10.94 -6.29 0.16
CA LYS A 26 -10.99 -6.34 -1.31
C LYS A 26 -10.21 -5.17 -1.88
N LEU A 27 -9.59 -5.35 -3.04
CA LEU A 27 -8.94 -4.26 -3.76
C LEU A 27 -9.97 -3.23 -4.21
N CYS A 28 -9.59 -1.95 -4.14
CA CYS A 28 -10.37 -0.83 -4.65
C CYS A 28 -9.56 -0.10 -5.72
N LYS A 29 -10.08 -0.05 -6.95
CA LYS A 29 -9.39 0.60 -8.08
C LYS A 29 -9.04 2.07 -7.80
N LYS A 30 -9.88 2.79 -7.06
CA LYS A 30 -9.64 4.19 -6.68
C LYS A 30 -8.46 4.31 -5.70
N LEU A 31 -8.43 3.47 -4.66
CA LEU A 31 -7.34 3.45 -3.68
C LEU A 31 -6.01 3.02 -4.32
N ASN A 32 -6.03 2.01 -5.20
CA ASN A 32 -4.83 1.57 -5.91
C ASN A 32 -4.20 2.67 -6.76
N ARG A 33 -5.02 3.51 -7.42
CA ARG A 33 -4.53 4.66 -8.19
C ARG A 33 -3.91 5.71 -7.27
N GLY A 34 -4.59 6.07 -6.19
CA GLY A 34 -4.07 7.05 -5.22
C GLY A 34 -2.76 6.59 -4.58
N ALA A 35 -2.69 5.33 -4.13
CA ALA A 35 -1.48 4.76 -3.54
C ALA A 35 -0.30 4.73 -4.54
N GLN A 36 -0.55 4.41 -5.81
CA GLN A 36 0.50 4.44 -6.83
C GLN A 36 1.01 5.85 -7.10
N GLN A 37 0.10 6.81 -7.30
CA GLN A 37 0.47 8.20 -7.51
C GLN A 37 1.29 8.75 -6.34
N TYR A 38 0.92 8.40 -5.11
CA TYR A 38 1.64 8.85 -3.93
C TYR A 38 3.00 8.16 -3.78
N ALA A 39 3.12 6.86 -4.10
CA ALA A 39 4.40 6.18 -4.13
C ALA A 39 5.40 6.83 -5.12
N GLU A 40 4.92 7.30 -6.27
CA GLU A 40 5.71 8.04 -7.26
C GLU A 40 6.17 9.42 -6.71
N GLU A 41 5.30 10.13 -5.99
CA GLU A 41 5.66 11.37 -5.30
C GLU A 41 6.74 11.14 -4.22
N LEU A 42 6.59 10.10 -3.39
CA LEU A 42 7.58 9.74 -2.37
C LEU A 42 8.92 9.35 -3.01
N ALA A 43 8.90 8.64 -4.13
CA ALA A 43 10.11 8.27 -4.87
C ALA A 43 10.84 9.48 -5.46
N SER A 44 10.11 10.48 -5.95
CA SER A 44 10.69 11.70 -6.52
C SER A 44 11.25 12.65 -5.46
N THR A 45 10.53 12.80 -4.33
CA THR A 45 10.93 13.70 -3.24
C THR A 45 11.94 13.09 -2.28
N ARG A 46 12.04 11.75 -2.24
CA ARG A 46 12.87 11.00 -1.27
C ARG A 46 12.50 11.26 0.19
N VAL A 47 11.28 11.74 0.45
CA VAL A 47 10.78 12.01 1.80
C VAL A 47 9.66 11.02 2.11
N LEU A 48 9.89 10.10 3.06
CA LEU A 48 8.88 9.18 3.53
C LEU A 48 7.98 9.87 4.56
N LYS A 49 6.81 10.37 4.13
CA LYS A 49 5.82 11.01 5.00
C LYS A 49 4.41 10.61 4.59
N HIS A 50 3.45 10.73 5.50
CA HIS A 50 2.05 10.46 5.20
C HIS A 50 1.45 11.44 4.19
N SER A 51 0.52 10.94 3.37
CA SER A 51 -0.23 11.78 2.43
C SER A 51 -1.18 12.74 3.14
N SER A 52 -1.51 13.84 2.48
CA SER A 52 -2.55 14.76 2.93
C SER A 52 -3.92 14.08 3.01
N GLU A 53 -4.20 13.11 2.13
CA GLU A 53 -5.45 12.33 2.18
C GLU A 53 -5.53 11.49 3.46
N SER A 54 -4.42 10.87 3.86
CA SER A 54 -4.32 10.17 5.14
C SER A 54 -4.43 11.12 6.33
N ALA A 55 -3.72 12.25 6.31
CA ALA A 55 -3.73 13.24 7.38
C ALA A 55 -5.13 13.85 7.62
N ASN A 56 -5.92 13.96 6.55
CA ASN A 56 -7.31 14.45 6.60
C ASN A 56 -8.33 13.35 6.93
N GLY A 57 -7.90 12.15 7.32
CA GLY A 57 -8.77 11.05 7.74
C GLY A 57 -9.60 10.42 6.61
N LYS A 58 -9.30 10.69 5.34
CA LYS A 58 -10.05 10.17 4.20
C LYS A 58 -9.79 8.67 3.95
N CYS A 59 -8.60 8.21 4.31
CA CYS A 59 -8.22 6.79 4.30
C CYS A 59 -7.10 6.52 5.29
N GLY A 60 -7.02 5.29 5.81
CA GLY A 60 -5.80 4.83 6.49
C GLY A 60 -4.67 4.60 5.48
N GLU A 61 -3.42 4.75 5.91
CA GLU A 61 -2.24 4.63 5.06
C GLU A 61 -1.09 3.94 5.81
N ASN A 62 -0.43 3.00 5.13
CA ASN A 62 0.85 2.44 5.54
C ASN A 62 1.88 2.72 4.44
N LEU A 63 3.10 3.08 4.82
CA LEU A 63 4.21 3.36 3.90
C LEU A 63 5.39 2.45 4.21
N ALA A 64 6.08 2.00 3.17
CA ALA A 64 7.30 1.21 3.29
C ALA A 64 8.33 1.70 2.26
N TRP A 65 9.60 1.74 2.66
CA TRP A 65 10.73 2.07 1.80
C TRP A 65 11.87 1.09 2.08
N ALA A 66 12.56 0.68 1.03
CA ALA A 66 13.70 -0.23 1.13
C ALA A 66 14.75 0.17 0.07
N SER A 67 16.03 -0.04 0.41
CA SER A 67 17.17 0.21 -0.47
C SER A 67 17.76 -1.06 -1.09
N TYR A 68 17.14 -2.22 -0.86
CA TYR A 68 17.72 -3.51 -1.27
C TYR A 68 17.63 -3.71 -2.78
N ASP A 69 18.79 -3.83 -3.43
CA ASP A 69 18.95 -4.64 -4.64
C ASP A 69 18.78 -6.11 -4.21
N GLN A 70 17.68 -6.75 -4.58
CA GLN A 70 17.61 -8.21 -4.59
C GLN A 70 17.89 -8.66 -6.03
N PRO A 71 19.00 -9.35 -6.31
CA PRO A 71 19.10 -10.15 -7.52
C PRO A 71 18.01 -11.21 -7.45
N GLY A 72 17.18 -11.28 -8.49
CA GLY A 72 16.10 -12.25 -8.61
C GLY A 72 16.58 -13.70 -8.59
#